data_AF-A0A2V6JFG9-F1
#
_entry.id   AF-A0A2V6JFG9-F1
#
_cell.length_a   1.000
_cell.length_b   1.000
_cell.length_c   1.000
_cell.angle_alpha   90.00
_cell.angle_beta   90.00
_cell.angle_gamma   90.00
#
_symmetry.space_group_name_H-M   'P 1'
#
loop_
_entity.id
_entity.type
_entity.pdbx_description
1 polymer ?
#
loop_
_entity_poly.entity_id
_entity_poly.type
_entity_poly.pdbx_seq_one_letter_code
_entity_poly.pdbx_strand_id
1 'polypeptide(L)'
;KARSGGSIRLGFEGGQMPLIRRLPKRGFNNAAFHKRYAVVNVSNLNSFQAGTVVNEELLRNANLVRGQFAGLKILGDGELKHDLTVQVDKISTAAREKIEKAGGTVTLREARRIAKTEAGVAPAEAEPDAAVAAAKPRANKKTKSRKKKSE
;
A
#
# COMPACT_ATOMS: atom_id res chain seq x y z
N LYS A 1 30.78 -32.01 -8.14
CA LYS A 1 29.81 -32.88 -8.86
C LYS A 1 30.25 -32.97 -10.32
N ALA A 2 30.78 -34.11 -10.76
CA ALA A 2 31.46 -34.24 -12.05
C ALA A 2 30.59 -34.87 -13.17
N ARG A 3 29.41 -35.42 -12.83
CA ARG A 3 28.49 -36.02 -13.81
C ARG A 3 27.42 -35.03 -14.23
N SER A 4 27.14 -34.96 -15.53
CA SER A 4 25.99 -34.25 -16.09
C SER A 4 24.69 -34.87 -15.58
N GLY A 5 23.79 -34.06 -15.00
CA GLY A 5 22.50 -34.51 -14.47
C GLY A 5 22.03 -33.75 -13.22
N GLY A 6 20.92 -34.23 -12.63
CA GLY A 6 20.22 -33.54 -11.53
C GLY A 6 21.10 -33.28 -10.30
N SER A 7 21.13 -32.03 -9.84
CA SER A 7 21.90 -31.57 -8.68
C SER A 7 21.30 -32.02 -7.35
N ILE A 8 22.11 -31.95 -6.30
CA ILE A 8 21.66 -32.10 -4.92
C ILE A 8 20.67 -30.96 -4.63
N ARG A 9 19.52 -31.26 -4.03
CA ARG A 9 18.52 -30.23 -3.71
C ARG A 9 19.09 -29.25 -2.68
N LEU A 10 18.76 -27.96 -2.81
CA LEU A 10 19.05 -26.97 -1.77
C LEU A 10 18.38 -27.43 -0.46
N GLY A 11 19.18 -27.65 0.58
CA GLY A 11 18.73 -28.18 1.87
C GLY A 11 18.90 -29.70 2.07
N PHE A 12 19.59 -30.41 1.18
CA PHE A 12 19.97 -31.81 1.42
C PHE A 12 21.29 -31.90 2.20
N GLU A 13 21.26 -32.56 3.36
CA GLU A 13 22.38 -32.69 4.30
C GLU A 13 22.97 -34.12 4.28
N GLY A 14 23.10 -34.74 3.09
CA GLY A 14 23.83 -36.01 2.96
C GLY A 14 23.12 -37.25 3.52
N GLY A 15 21.79 -37.21 3.69
CA GLY A 15 21.00 -38.30 4.29
C GLY A 15 20.57 -38.01 5.73
N GLN A 16 21.16 -36.99 6.35
CA GLN A 16 20.66 -36.42 7.60
C GLN A 16 19.27 -35.77 7.37
N MET A 17 18.37 -35.85 8.36
CA MET A 17 17.08 -35.13 8.31
C MET A 17 17.33 -33.63 8.12
N PRO A 18 16.85 -33.00 7.04
CA PRO A 18 17.09 -31.58 6.79
C PRO A 18 16.63 -30.67 7.93
N LEU A 19 17.37 -29.58 8.17
CA LEU A 19 17.05 -28.60 9.22
C LEU A 19 15.59 -28.09 9.18
N ILE A 20 15.04 -27.84 7.99
CA ILE A 20 13.65 -27.38 7.79
C ILE A 20 12.59 -28.37 8.30
N ARG A 21 12.94 -29.65 8.45
CA ARG A 21 12.07 -30.69 9.00
C ARG A 21 12.28 -30.90 10.51
N ARG A 22 13.45 -30.55 11.03
CA ARG A 22 13.78 -30.66 12.46
C ARG A 22 13.15 -29.54 13.27
N LEU A 23 13.08 -28.33 12.70
CA LEU A 23 12.49 -27.19 13.36
C LEU A 23 10.95 -27.31 13.36
N PRO A 24 10.28 -27.03 14.50
CA PRO A 24 8.83 -27.09 14.56
C PRO A 24 8.22 -25.99 13.69
N LYS A 25 7.15 -26.32 12.97
CA LYS A 25 6.36 -25.32 12.23
C LYS A 25 5.59 -24.47 13.22
N ARG A 26 5.85 -23.17 13.23
CA ARG A 26 5.24 -22.23 14.18
C ARG A 26 3.96 -21.62 13.62
N GLY A 27 2.82 -22.24 13.92
CA GLY A 27 1.46 -21.71 13.70
C GLY A 27 1.12 -21.29 12.26
N PHE A 28 -0.08 -20.73 12.09
CA PHE A 28 -0.50 -20.05 10.86
C PHE A 28 -0.10 -18.58 10.91
N ASN A 29 0.40 -18.03 9.80
CA ASN A 29 0.84 -16.62 9.71
C ASN A 29 -0.09 -15.83 8.77
N ASN A 30 -0.67 -14.73 9.27
CA ASN A 30 -1.50 -13.79 8.51
C ASN A 30 -0.67 -12.66 7.84
N ALA A 31 0.56 -12.95 7.43
CA ALA A 31 1.46 -11.96 6.85
C ALA A 31 0.97 -11.39 5.51
N ALA A 32 0.10 -12.07 4.78
CA ALA A 32 -0.42 -11.58 3.50
C ALA A 32 -1.60 -10.60 3.65
N PHE A 33 -2.44 -10.75 4.69
CA PHE A 33 -3.70 -10.00 4.81
C PHE A 33 -3.71 -8.94 5.92
N HIS A 34 -2.56 -8.69 6.56
CA HIS A 34 -2.47 -7.62 7.54
C HIS A 34 -2.57 -6.24 6.87
N LYS A 35 -3.33 -5.34 7.50
CA LYS A 35 -3.44 -3.95 7.05
C LYS A 35 -2.15 -3.21 7.36
N ARG A 36 -1.42 -2.79 6.32
CA ARG A 36 -0.23 -1.95 6.45
C ARG A 36 -0.62 -0.49 6.48
N TYR A 37 -0.21 0.21 7.53
CA TYR A 37 -0.37 1.66 7.65
C TYR A 37 0.94 2.35 7.26
N ALA A 38 0.84 3.55 6.68
CA ALA A 38 1.96 4.46 6.57
C ALA A 38 2.29 4.96 7.97
N VAL A 39 3.55 4.79 8.38
CA VAL A 39 4.01 5.17 9.72
C VAL A 39 4.79 6.47 9.61
N VAL A 40 4.39 7.47 10.40
CA VAL A 40 5.11 8.75 10.52
C VAL A 40 5.34 9.03 12.00
N ASN A 41 6.57 9.39 12.36
CA ASN A 41 6.93 9.76 13.72
C ASN A 41 6.72 11.25 13.95
N VAL A 42 6.51 11.64 15.20
CA VAL A 42 6.36 13.04 15.61
C VAL A 42 7.60 13.87 15.26
N SER A 43 8.81 13.30 15.36
CA SER A 43 10.06 13.97 14.96
C SER A 43 10.06 14.49 13.52
N ASN A 44 9.49 13.72 12.59
CA ASN A 44 9.47 14.05 11.16
C ASN A 44 8.55 15.25 10.87
N LEU A 45 7.55 15.48 11.74
CA LEU A 45 6.59 16.57 11.60
C LEU A 45 7.18 17.95 11.89
N ASN A 46 8.34 18.03 12.56
CA ASN A 46 9.05 19.30 12.79
C ASN A 46 9.56 19.95 11.49
N SER A 47 9.57 19.22 10.38
CA SER A 47 9.94 19.77 9.07
C SER A 47 8.89 20.75 8.52
N PHE A 48 7.69 20.77 9.10
CA PHE A 48 6.59 21.63 8.68
C PHE A 48 6.54 22.92 9.51
N GLN A 49 5.98 23.96 8.90
CA GLN A 49 5.75 25.23 9.59
C GLN A 49 4.63 25.10 10.64
N ALA A 50 4.69 25.93 11.67
CA ALA A 50 3.66 26.03 12.71
C ALA A 50 2.28 26.33 12.11
N GLY A 51 1.23 25.74 12.68
CA GLY A 51 -0.15 25.90 12.25
C GLY A 51 -0.52 25.19 10.93
N THR A 52 0.40 24.46 10.30
CA THR A 52 0.09 23.74 9.06
C THR A 52 -0.85 22.55 9.32
N VAL A 53 -1.73 22.31 8.34
CA VAL A 53 -2.64 21.17 8.35
C VAL A 53 -1.93 19.98 7.72
N VAL A 54 -1.53 19.01 8.55
CA VAL A 54 -0.84 17.79 8.12
C VAL A 54 -1.87 16.78 7.59
N ASN A 55 -2.00 16.77 6.26
CA ASN A 55 -2.84 15.84 5.51
C ASN A 55 -2.01 14.74 4.84
N GLU A 56 -2.67 13.65 4.42
CA GLU A 56 -2.02 12.57 3.65
C GLU A 56 -1.34 13.10 2.38
N GLU A 57 -1.98 14.02 1.66
CA GLU A 57 -1.46 14.63 0.44
C GLU A 57 -0.19 15.44 0.70
N LEU A 58 -0.17 16.22 1.78
CA LEU A 58 0.99 17.01 2.19
C LEU A 58 2.17 16.08 2.52
N LEU A 59 1.92 15.00 3.27
CA LEU A 59 2.96 14.03 3.62
C LEU A 59 3.51 13.28 2.39
N ARG A 60 2.68 13.05 1.38
CA ARG A 60 3.12 12.48 0.09
C ARG A 60 3.99 13.47 -0.68
N ASN A 61 3.59 14.75 -0.74
CA ASN A 61 4.37 15.81 -1.39
C ASN A 61 5.72 16.03 -0.69
N ALA A 62 5.74 15.94 0.64
CA ALA A 62 6.94 16.01 1.46
C ALA A 62 7.77 14.71 1.41
N ASN A 63 7.39 13.72 0.59
CA ASN A 63 8.08 12.44 0.43
C ASN A 63 8.19 11.58 1.71
N LEU A 64 7.43 11.88 2.76
CA LEU A 64 7.41 11.11 4.00
C LEU A 64 6.59 9.81 3.87
N VAL A 65 5.60 9.78 2.99
CA VAL A 65 4.78 8.60 2.71
C VAL A 65 4.85 8.25 1.23
N ARG A 66 5.33 7.05 0.89
CA ARG A 66 5.46 6.55 -0.48
C ARG A 66 4.81 5.18 -0.65
N GLY A 67 3.95 5.04 -1.65
CA GLY A 67 3.27 3.78 -1.97
C GLY A 67 1.80 3.73 -1.53
N GLN A 68 1.26 2.52 -1.57
CA GLN A 68 -0.13 2.22 -1.21
C GLN A 68 -0.18 1.62 0.19
N PHE A 69 -0.92 2.31 1.07
CA PHE A 69 -1.15 1.87 2.45
C PHE A 69 -2.65 1.93 2.74
N ALA A 70 -3.08 1.19 3.75
CA ALA A 70 -4.48 1.17 4.20
C ALA A 70 -4.89 2.44 4.94
N GLY A 71 -3.92 3.27 5.37
CA GLY A 71 -4.15 4.52 6.08
C GLY A 71 -2.87 5.06 6.72
N LEU A 72 -2.98 6.18 7.40
CA LEU A 72 -1.90 6.91 8.06
C LEU A 72 -1.95 6.70 9.58
N LYS A 73 -0.82 6.32 10.17
CA LYS A 73 -0.64 6.16 11.61
C LYS A 73 0.52 7.00 12.11
N ILE A 74 0.27 7.85 13.11
CA ILE A 74 1.32 8.61 13.79
C ILE A 74 1.78 7.89 15.06
N LEU A 75 3.10 7.82 15.22
CA LEU A 75 3.77 7.25 16.39
C LEU A 75 4.57 8.30 17.14
N GLY A 76 4.66 8.15 18.46
CA GLY A 76 5.19 9.15 19.39
C GLY A 76 6.71 9.17 19.53
N ASP A 77 7.48 8.84 18.49
CA ASP A 77 8.93 8.90 18.56
C ASP A 77 9.45 10.33 18.27
N GLY A 78 10.35 10.82 19.13
CA GLY A 78 10.86 12.20 19.13
C GLY A 78 9.95 13.24 19.81
N GLU A 79 10.29 14.52 19.64
CA GLU A 79 9.61 15.68 20.23
C GLU A 79 8.99 16.57 19.15
N LEU A 80 7.90 17.26 19.47
CA LEU A 80 7.26 18.25 18.59
C LEU A 80 7.52 19.65 19.13
N LYS A 81 8.06 20.54 18.31
CA LYS A 81 8.45 21.90 18.73
C LYS A 81 7.39 22.97 18.46
N HIS A 82 6.46 22.70 17.56
CA HIS A 82 5.47 23.67 17.08
C HIS A 82 4.09 23.04 17.03
N ASP A 83 3.07 23.88 17.09
CA ASP A 83 1.67 23.49 16.98
C ASP A 83 1.36 23.05 15.54
N LEU A 84 0.67 21.92 15.40
CA LEU A 84 0.24 21.37 14.12
C LEU A 84 -1.19 20.88 14.21
N THR A 85 -1.94 21.03 13.12
CA THR A 85 -3.26 20.44 12.98
C THR A 85 -3.13 19.14 12.18
N VAL A 86 -3.37 18.01 12.84
CA VAL A 86 -3.01 16.69 12.30
C VAL A 86 -4.26 15.89 11.94
N GLN A 87 -4.45 15.61 10.64
CA GLN A 87 -5.57 14.81 10.11
C GLN A 87 -5.10 13.39 9.79
N VAL A 88 -5.49 12.40 10.61
CA VAL A 88 -5.00 11.02 10.48
C VAL A 88 -6.06 9.96 10.75
N ASP A 89 -5.83 8.74 10.25
CA ASP A 89 -6.71 7.61 10.52
C ASP A 89 -6.46 7.01 11.92
N LYS A 90 -5.20 6.94 12.34
CA LYS A 90 -4.79 6.36 13.63
C LYS A 90 -3.67 7.13 14.29
N ILE A 91 -3.68 7.15 15.62
CA ILE A 91 -2.64 7.77 16.43
C ILE A 91 -2.34 6.91 17.66
N SER A 92 -1.06 6.82 18.06
CA SER A 92 -0.69 6.23 19.35
C SER A 92 -0.98 7.18 20.51
N THR A 93 -1.26 6.65 21.69
CA THR A 93 -1.48 7.44 22.92
C THR A 93 -0.35 8.44 23.20
N ALA A 94 0.89 7.96 23.18
CA ALA A 94 2.09 8.79 23.38
C ALA A 94 2.27 9.89 22.32
N ALA A 95 1.74 9.69 21.10
CA ALA A 95 1.81 10.72 20.06
C ALA A 95 0.76 11.81 20.31
N ARG A 96 -0.46 11.42 20.68
CA ARG A 96 -1.53 12.35 21.01
C ARG A 96 -1.10 13.29 22.13
N GLU A 97 -0.57 12.75 23.22
CA GLU A 97 -0.09 13.55 24.36
C GLU A 97 1.00 14.54 23.95
N LYS A 98 1.92 14.15 23.07
CA LYS A 98 3.00 15.04 22.59
C LYS A 98 2.47 16.16 21.70
N ILE A 99 1.49 15.87 20.86
CA ILE A 99 0.87 16.88 19.98
C ILE A 99 0.04 17.86 20.80
N GLU A 100 -0.75 17.38 21.77
CA GLU A 100 -1.54 18.23 22.67
C GLU A 100 -0.64 19.10 23.56
N LYS A 101 0.48 18.56 24.07
CA LYS A 101 1.48 19.33 24.82
C LYS A 101 2.13 20.45 23.99
N ALA A 102 2.27 20.25 22.69
CA ALA A 102 2.77 21.27 21.76
C ALA A 102 1.68 22.26 21.31
N GLY A 103 0.45 22.16 21.85
CA GLY A 103 -0.69 23.03 21.49
C GLY A 103 -1.34 22.68 20.15
N GLY A 104 -1.03 21.52 19.57
CA GLY A 104 -1.61 21.04 18.33
C GLY A 104 -2.98 20.39 18.50
N THR A 105 -3.68 20.17 17.39
CA THR A 105 -4.99 19.51 17.37
C THR A 105 -4.94 18.23 16.53
N VAL A 106 -5.66 17.19 16.99
CA VAL A 106 -5.74 15.90 16.27
C VAL A 106 -7.17 15.68 15.81
N THR A 107 -7.33 15.50 14.51
CA THR A 107 -8.62 15.18 13.87
C THR A 107 -8.53 13.78 13.27
N LEU A 108 -9.39 12.88 13.74
CA LEU A 108 -9.46 11.52 13.23
C LEU A 108 -10.32 11.48 11.98
N ARG A 109 -9.76 11.01 10.87
CA ARG A 109 -10.51 10.81 9.62
C ARG A 109 -11.32 9.53 9.73
N GLU A 110 -12.59 9.58 9.32
CA GLU A 110 -13.40 8.37 9.27
C GLU A 110 -12.79 7.34 8.32
N ALA A 111 -12.80 6.07 8.74
CA ALA A 111 -12.25 4.99 7.95
C ALA A 111 -12.92 4.97 6.58
N ARG A 112 -12.13 5.05 5.50
CA ARG A 112 -12.59 4.86 4.13
C ARG A 112 -13.22 3.47 4.03
N ARG A 113 -14.54 3.37 4.27
CA ARG A 113 -15.31 2.18 3.93
C ARG A 113 -15.24 2.11 2.42
N ILE A 114 -14.54 1.12 1.90
CA ILE A 114 -14.69 0.76 0.49
C ILE A 114 -16.15 0.36 0.38
N ALA A 115 -16.99 1.25 -0.17
CA ALA A 115 -18.36 0.92 -0.49
C ALA A 115 -18.27 -0.33 -1.36
N LYS A 116 -18.84 -1.43 -0.87
CA LYS A 116 -19.06 -2.62 -1.67
C LYS A 116 -20.06 -2.16 -2.73
N THR A 117 -19.58 -1.72 -3.88
CA THR A 117 -20.46 -1.44 -5.02
C THR A 117 -21.11 -2.78 -5.36
N GLU A 118 -22.37 -2.90 -4.99
CA GLU A 118 -23.23 -3.98 -5.44
C GLU A 118 -23.27 -3.93 -6.96
N ALA A 119 -22.51 -4.82 -7.59
CA ALA A 119 -22.65 -5.06 -9.01
C ALA A 119 -23.99 -5.80 -9.20
N GLY A 120 -24.97 -5.09 -9.75
CA GLY A 120 -26.12 -5.70 -10.43
C GLY A 120 -27.48 -5.52 -9.77
N VAL A 121 -28.03 -4.30 -9.83
CA VAL A 121 -29.46 -4.11 -10.15
C VAL A 121 -29.54 -3.00 -11.17
N ALA A 122 -29.67 -3.37 -12.44
CA ALA A 122 -30.00 -2.44 -13.51
C ALA A 122 -31.46 -1.98 -13.30
N PRO A 123 -31.75 -0.68 -13.34
CA PRO A 123 -33.10 -0.24 -13.66
C PRO A 123 -33.28 -0.40 -15.17
N ALA A 124 -34.05 -1.42 -15.56
CA ALA A 124 -34.79 -1.43 -16.81
C ALA A 124 -35.88 -0.35 -16.75
N GLU A 125 -36.38 0.02 -17.94
CA GLU A 125 -37.29 1.14 -18.26
C GLU A 125 -36.58 2.44 -18.70
N ALA A 126 -36.01 2.41 -19.91
CA ALA A 126 -35.97 3.55 -20.80
C ALA A 126 -36.29 3.06 -22.23
N GLU A 127 -37.44 3.45 -22.75
CA GLU A 127 -37.86 3.37 -24.15
C GLU A 127 -37.79 4.81 -24.74
N PRO A 128 -37.65 4.97 -26.07
CA PRO A 128 -36.44 5.51 -26.69
C PRO A 128 -36.71 6.75 -27.55
N ASP A 129 -35.68 7.52 -27.90
CA ASP A 129 -35.75 8.32 -29.13
C ASP A 129 -34.38 8.63 -29.75
N ALA A 130 -34.41 8.69 -31.08
CA ALA A 130 -33.32 8.43 -32.01
C ALA A 130 -32.25 9.53 -32.15
N ALA A 131 -31.00 9.12 -32.39
CA ALA A 131 -30.09 9.80 -33.31
C ALA A 131 -28.90 8.90 -33.70
N VAL A 132 -28.93 8.42 -34.93
CA VAL A 132 -27.88 7.69 -35.66
C VAL A 132 -26.78 8.66 -36.10
N ALA A 133 -25.50 8.34 -35.88
CA ALA A 133 -24.41 8.56 -36.86
C ALA A 133 -23.01 8.07 -36.42
N ALA A 134 -22.40 7.29 -37.32
CA ALA A 134 -20.96 7.16 -37.62
C ALA A 134 -20.04 6.34 -36.68
N ALA A 135 -20.03 5.02 -36.92
CA ALA A 135 -18.93 4.12 -36.57
C ALA A 135 -17.82 4.13 -37.64
N LYS A 136 -16.56 4.30 -37.24
CA LYS A 136 -15.35 3.89 -38.00
C LYS A 136 -14.56 2.89 -37.15
N PRO A 137 -14.21 1.69 -37.65
CA PRO A 137 -13.52 0.69 -36.84
C PRO A 137 -12.02 1.00 -36.73
N ARG A 138 -11.48 0.91 -35.51
CA ARG A 138 -10.04 0.99 -35.23
C ARG A 138 -9.35 -0.31 -35.68
N ALA A 139 -8.53 -0.22 -36.72
CA ALA A 139 -7.72 -1.33 -37.22
C ALA A 139 -6.52 -1.60 -36.29
N ASN A 140 -6.43 -2.82 -35.76
CA ASN A 140 -5.32 -3.32 -34.96
C ASN A 140 -4.26 -3.93 -35.90
N LYS A 141 -3.08 -3.32 -36.01
CA LYS A 141 -1.99 -3.84 -36.86
C LYS A 141 -0.94 -4.53 -35.99
N LYS A 142 -1.04 -5.86 -35.88
CA LYS A 142 0.08 -6.74 -35.53
C LYS A 142 1.19 -6.57 -36.58
N THR A 143 2.37 -6.10 -36.18
CA THR A 143 3.58 -6.21 -37.01
C THR A 143 4.50 -7.28 -36.46
N LYS A 144 4.81 -8.20 -37.39
CA LYS A 144 5.51 -9.47 -37.25
C LYS A 144 6.95 -9.35 -36.73
N SER A 145 7.33 -10.38 -36.00
CA SER A 145 8.70 -10.82 -35.73
C SER A 145 9.57 -10.83 -36.99
N ARG A 146 10.76 -10.19 -36.93
CA ARG A 146 11.82 -10.37 -37.93
C ARG A 146 12.73 -11.54 -37.52
N LYS A 147 12.76 -12.46 -38.46
CA LYS A 147 13.52 -13.70 -38.63
C LYS A 147 15.03 -13.55 -38.37
N LYS A 148 15.59 -14.61 -37.78
CA LYS A 148 17.01 -15.00 -37.74
C LYS A 148 17.78 -14.60 -39.01
N LYS A 149 18.98 -14.04 -38.84
CA LYS A 149 20.08 -14.17 -39.79
C LYS A 149 21.27 -14.79 -39.07
N SER A 150 21.73 -15.89 -39.64
CA SER A 150 23.02 -16.54 -39.49
C SER A 150 24.12 -15.69 -40.12
N GLU A 151 25.23 -15.54 -39.40
CA GLU A 151 26.62 -15.64 -39.86
C GLU A 151 27.51 -15.80 -38.62
#